data_AF-A0A926C5F1-F1
#
_entry.id   AF-A0A926C5F1-F1
#
_cell.length_a   1.000
_cell.length_b   1.000
_cell.length_c   1.000
_cell.angle_alpha   90.00
_cell.angle_beta   90.00
_cell.angle_gamma   90.00
#
_symmetry.space_group_name_H-M   'P 1'
#
loop_
_entity.id
_entity.type
_entity.pdbx_description
1 polymer ?
#
loop_
_entity_poly.entity_id
_entity_poly.type
_entity_poly.pdbx_seq_one_letter_code
_entity_poly.pdbx_strand_id
1 'polypeptide(L)'
;IRFGFMMVLWSSYRTYILVLWAVAYLIFIQLLPEQTRMRWLPVLWLFFAGICTVSYVTYVPEAIDRRHNMQGLTFNQRYSQIGLGGSRNSGLARFIDTLTVDVERRGWYALPKPALAPGEEKLLAPVGDTTKGPELTLKTTPDFVTVRSNDPGYTVDLARETYVVFKSSRQVYVMSARRPPLTGLNPRKRLPGFVTEVPTAMIQPGRYRLGLLRTFADRSEVQFTNVYTLIN
;
A
#
# COMPACT_ATOMS: atom_id res chain seq x y z
N ILE A 1 -5.01 15.46 -3.79
CA ILE A 1 -5.26 14.02 -3.53
C ILE A 1 -5.36 13.31 -4.89
N ARG A 2 -4.45 12.38 -5.19
CA ARG A 2 -4.20 11.80 -6.52
C ARG A 2 -5.03 10.52 -6.73
N PHE A 3 -6.34 10.69 -6.79
CA PHE A 3 -7.31 9.59 -6.69
C PHE A 3 -7.27 8.65 -7.90
N GLY A 4 -6.77 7.43 -7.69
CA GLY A 4 -7.03 6.33 -8.63
C GLY A 4 -8.53 6.10 -8.79
N PHE A 5 -8.97 5.62 -9.96
CA PHE A 5 -10.38 5.36 -10.30
C PHE A 5 -11.15 4.61 -9.19
N MET A 6 -10.47 3.72 -8.47
CA MET A 6 -11.00 3.04 -7.29
C MET A 6 -11.49 4.00 -6.21
N MET A 7 -10.78 5.09 -5.90
CA MET A 7 -11.27 6.04 -4.90
C MET A 7 -12.50 6.82 -5.35
N VAL A 8 -12.66 7.07 -6.66
CA VAL A 8 -13.91 7.64 -7.19
C VAL A 8 -15.05 6.65 -7.01
N LEU A 9 -14.85 5.38 -7.36
CA LEU A 9 -15.83 4.31 -7.14
C LEU A 9 -16.23 4.22 -5.67
N TRP A 10 -15.24 4.21 -4.76
CA TRP A 10 -15.42 4.13 -3.32
C TRP A 10 -16.13 5.34 -2.73
N SER A 11 -15.77 6.55 -3.18
CA SER A 11 -16.46 7.77 -2.78
C SER A 11 -17.93 7.70 -3.19
N SER A 12 -18.22 7.30 -4.43
CA SER A 12 -19.58 7.15 -4.93
C SER A 12 -20.38 6.11 -4.14
N TYR A 13 -19.82 4.94 -3.84
CA TYR A 13 -20.49 3.91 -3.03
C TYR A 13 -20.87 4.41 -1.63
N ARG A 14 -19.97 5.13 -0.96
CA ARG A 14 -20.28 5.73 0.36
C ARG A 14 -21.34 6.81 0.25
N THR A 15 -21.29 7.65 -0.77
CA THR A 15 -22.31 8.66 -1.03
C THR A 15 -23.69 8.01 -1.19
N TYR A 16 -23.81 6.89 -1.91
CA TYR A 16 -25.11 6.19 -2.04
C TYR A 16 -25.67 5.73 -0.69
N ILE A 17 -24.83 5.15 0.19
CA ILE A 17 -25.28 4.72 1.52
C ILE A 17 -25.72 5.91 2.37
N LEU A 18 -24.98 7.02 2.33
CA LEU A 18 -25.32 8.24 3.08
C LEU A 18 -26.61 8.88 2.56
N VAL A 19 -26.80 8.91 1.23
CA VAL A 19 -28.04 9.40 0.60
C VAL A 19 -29.21 8.49 0.96
N LEU A 20 -29.05 7.17 0.88
CA LEU A 20 -30.09 6.22 1.27
C LEU A 20 -30.44 6.38 2.75
N TRP A 21 -29.45 6.58 3.62
CA TRP A 21 -29.66 6.87 5.03
C TRP A 21 -30.43 8.16 5.25
N ALA A 22 -30.07 9.24 4.54
CA ALA A 22 -30.78 10.52 4.62
C ALA A 22 -32.24 10.39 4.17
N VAL A 23 -32.51 9.65 3.09
CA VAL A 23 -33.88 9.39 2.61
C VAL A 23 -34.65 8.56 3.64
N ALA A 24 -34.07 7.48 4.16
CA ALA A 24 -34.68 6.64 5.18
C ALA A 24 -34.99 7.44 6.46
N TYR A 25 -34.08 8.33 6.85
CA TYR A 25 -34.25 9.25 7.97
C TYR A 25 -35.41 10.22 7.76
N LEU A 26 -35.52 10.83 6.58
CA LEU A 26 -36.63 11.71 6.24
C LEU A 26 -37.97 10.96 6.26
N ILE A 27 -38.03 9.77 5.67
CA ILE A 27 -39.21 8.90 5.70
C ILE A 27 -39.59 8.58 7.16
N PHE A 28 -38.61 8.24 7.99
CA PHE A 28 -38.81 7.96 9.41
C PHE A 28 -39.40 9.15 10.18
N ILE A 29 -38.90 10.37 9.91
CA ILE A 29 -39.42 11.60 10.53
C ILE A 29 -40.86 11.91 10.08
N GLN A 30 -41.17 11.65 8.82
CA GLN A 30 -42.46 12.01 8.22
C GLN A 30 -43.58 11.03 8.58
N LEU A 31 -43.28 9.73 8.71
CA LEU A 31 -44.29 8.70 8.91
C LEU A 31 -44.64 8.42 10.38
N LEU A 32 -43.77 8.75 11.33
CA LEU A 32 -43.96 8.38 12.74
C LEU A 32 -44.49 9.54 13.58
N PRO A 33 -45.45 9.28 14.51
CA PRO A 33 -45.88 10.26 15.50
C PRO A 33 -44.70 10.74 16.36
N GLU A 34 -44.77 11.98 16.83
CA GLU A 34 -43.67 12.64 17.56
C GLU A 34 -43.18 11.83 18.76
N GLN A 35 -44.09 11.26 19.54
CA GLN A 35 -43.76 10.49 20.74
C GLN A 35 -42.94 9.23 20.41
N THR A 36 -43.32 8.52 19.33
CA THR A 36 -42.58 7.36 18.82
C THR A 36 -41.25 7.76 18.21
N ARG A 37 -41.23 8.86 17.45
CA ARG A 37 -40.03 9.41 16.82
C ARG A 37 -38.97 9.75 17.86
N MET A 38 -39.31 10.50 18.92
CA MET A 38 -38.34 10.90 19.95
C MET A 38 -37.74 9.69 20.70
N ARG A 39 -38.51 8.62 20.87
CA ARG A 39 -38.02 7.37 21.50
C ARG A 39 -37.01 6.62 20.62
N TRP A 40 -37.25 6.55 19.31
CA TRP A 40 -36.45 5.73 18.38
C TRP A 40 -35.32 6.49 17.68
N LEU A 41 -35.42 7.81 17.58
CA LEU A 41 -34.40 8.68 17.00
C LEU A 41 -32.98 8.45 17.56
N PRO A 42 -32.75 8.40 18.90
CA PRO A 42 -31.42 8.14 19.43
C PRO A 42 -30.91 6.74 19.08
N VAL A 43 -31.78 5.73 19.02
CA VAL A 43 -31.41 4.35 18.65
C VAL A 43 -30.94 4.31 17.19
N LEU A 44 -31.67 4.98 16.29
CA LEU A 44 -31.33 5.06 14.87
C LEU A 44 -29.99 5.79 14.65
N TRP A 45 -29.75 6.89 15.36
CA TRP A 45 -28.46 7.59 15.32
C TRP A 45 -27.31 6.78 15.91
N LEU A 46 -27.54 6.07 17.02
CA LEU A 46 -26.52 5.19 17.60
C LEU A 46 -26.15 4.06 16.63
N PHE A 47 -27.14 3.47 15.96
CA PHE A 47 -26.92 2.46 14.93
C PHE A 47 -26.11 3.00 13.75
N PHE A 48 -26.45 4.20 13.25
CA PHE A 48 -25.68 4.89 12.22
C PHE A 48 -24.23 5.13 12.62
N ALA A 49 -24.03 5.72 13.80
CA ALA A 49 -22.70 5.99 14.34
C ALA A 49 -21.90 4.68 14.49
N GLY A 50 -22.56 3.59 14.90
CA GLY A 50 -21.98 2.26 14.95
C GLY A 50 -21.49 1.78 13.57
N ILE A 51 -22.33 1.86 12.54
CA ILE A 51 -21.96 1.49 11.16
C ILE A 51 -20.80 2.35 10.66
N CYS A 52 -20.87 3.66 10.84
CA CYS A 52 -19.81 4.58 10.44
C CYS A 52 -18.49 4.26 11.14
N THR A 53 -18.54 3.96 12.44
CA THR A 53 -17.36 3.60 13.24
C THR A 53 -16.75 2.29 12.74
N VAL A 54 -17.56 1.24 12.54
CA VAL A 54 -17.11 -0.04 11.99
C VAL A 54 -16.49 0.16 10.62
N SER A 55 -17.16 0.90 9.73
CA SER A 55 -16.65 1.23 8.40
C SER A 55 -15.32 1.99 8.47
N TYR A 56 -15.18 2.96 9.37
CA TYR A 56 -13.94 3.72 9.53
C TYR A 56 -12.80 2.80 9.98
N VAL A 57 -13.03 1.98 11.02
CA VAL A 57 -12.03 1.09 11.59
C VAL A 57 -11.60 0.00 10.59
N THR A 58 -12.49 -0.48 9.73
CA THR A 58 -12.15 -1.50 8.73
C THR A 58 -11.42 -0.91 7.51
N TYR A 59 -11.84 0.26 7.01
CA TYR A 59 -11.31 0.80 5.76
C TYR A 59 -10.08 1.67 5.88
N VAL A 60 -9.87 2.35 7.00
CA VAL A 60 -8.68 3.20 7.17
C VAL A 60 -7.38 2.40 7.04
N PRO A 61 -7.23 1.21 7.67
CA PRO A 61 -6.03 0.39 7.48
C PRO A 61 -5.81 0.00 6.01
N GLU A 62 -6.87 -0.39 5.30
CA GLU A 62 -6.77 -0.75 3.88
C GLU A 62 -6.36 0.46 3.02
N ALA A 63 -6.89 1.65 3.31
CA ALA A 63 -6.51 2.87 2.63
C ALA A 63 -5.04 3.24 2.87
N ILE A 64 -4.54 3.02 4.08
CA ILE A 64 -3.12 3.18 4.44
C ILE A 64 -2.26 2.19 3.65
N ASP A 65 -2.59 0.89 3.66
CA ASP A 65 -1.85 -0.14 2.91
C ASP A 65 -1.83 0.17 1.41
N ARG A 66 -2.96 0.59 0.83
CA ARG A 66 -3.07 1.00 -0.57
C ARG A 66 -2.22 2.23 -0.88
N ARG A 67 -2.19 3.22 0.02
CA ARG A 67 -1.35 4.41 -0.13
C ARG A 67 0.12 4.01 -0.17
N HIS A 68 0.58 3.21 0.79
CA HIS A 68 1.98 2.77 0.84
C HIS A 68 2.37 1.92 -0.36
N ASN A 69 1.49 1.03 -0.80
CA ASN A 69 1.69 0.26 -2.03
C ASN A 69 1.85 1.19 -3.25
N MET A 70 0.98 2.20 -3.40
CA MET A 70 1.09 3.16 -4.49
C MET A 70 2.36 4.02 -4.43
N GLN A 71 2.83 4.37 -3.23
CA GLN A 71 4.12 5.06 -3.07
C GLN A 71 5.28 4.17 -3.55
N GLY A 72 5.26 2.88 -3.19
CA GLY A 72 6.22 1.88 -3.70
C GLY A 72 6.23 1.77 -5.21
N LEU A 73 5.04 1.63 -5.82
CA LEU A 73 4.89 1.58 -7.27
C LEU A 73 5.34 2.89 -7.95
N THR A 74 5.11 4.03 -7.31
CA THR A 74 5.55 5.33 -7.82
C THR A 74 7.06 5.49 -7.80
N PHE A 75 7.72 5.02 -6.72
CA PHE A 75 9.17 4.95 -6.64
C PHE A 75 9.74 4.07 -7.76
N ASN A 76 9.18 2.86 -7.93
CA ASN A 76 9.61 1.93 -8.97
C ASN A 76 9.40 2.52 -10.37
N GLN A 77 8.31 3.26 -10.60
CA GLN A 77 8.07 3.92 -11.88
C GLN A 77 9.14 4.97 -12.18
N ARG A 78 9.53 5.75 -11.17
CA ARG A 78 10.55 6.79 -11.32
C ARG A 78 11.93 6.23 -11.62
N TYR A 79 12.36 5.20 -10.89
CA TYR A 79 13.77 4.74 -10.93
C TYR A 79 13.99 3.47 -11.76
N SER A 80 12.93 2.72 -12.03
CA SER A 80 12.99 1.42 -12.72
C SER A 80 11.97 1.30 -13.86
N GLN A 81 11.28 2.39 -14.20
CA GLN A 81 10.31 2.50 -15.32
C GLN A 81 9.17 1.48 -15.27
N ILE A 82 8.84 0.98 -14.08
CA ILE A 82 7.75 0.01 -13.87
C ILE A 82 7.05 0.26 -12.54
N GLY A 83 5.73 0.13 -12.48
CA GLY A 83 4.98 0.21 -11.23
C GLY A 83 3.54 0.64 -11.40
N LEU A 84 3.23 1.50 -12.39
CA LEU A 84 1.87 2.02 -12.57
C LEU A 84 0.96 1.13 -13.45
N GLY A 85 1.19 -0.19 -13.45
CA GLY A 85 0.27 -1.19 -14.01
C GLY A 85 0.71 -1.89 -15.31
N GLY A 86 1.76 -1.42 -15.98
CA GLY A 86 2.35 -2.15 -17.11
C GLY A 86 3.27 -3.28 -16.65
N SER A 87 3.17 -4.46 -17.27
CA SER A 87 4.21 -5.49 -17.12
C SER A 87 5.48 -5.07 -17.86
N ARG A 88 6.62 -5.60 -17.43
CA ARG A 88 7.92 -5.26 -18.02
C ARG A 88 7.91 -5.49 -19.54
N ASN A 89 8.51 -4.54 -20.27
CA ASN A 89 8.62 -4.56 -21.74
C ASN A 89 7.28 -4.61 -22.51
N SER A 90 6.14 -4.43 -21.84
CA SER A 90 4.84 -4.37 -22.50
C SER A 90 4.62 -3.04 -23.22
N GLY A 91 3.72 -3.03 -24.21
CA GLY A 91 3.27 -1.80 -24.86
C GLY A 91 2.67 -0.81 -23.85
N LEU A 92 1.94 -1.30 -22.85
CA LEU A 92 1.35 -0.49 -21.79
C LEU A 92 2.43 0.19 -20.92
N ALA A 93 3.48 -0.54 -20.51
CA ALA A 93 4.57 0.04 -19.73
C ALA A 93 5.29 1.16 -20.50
N ARG A 94 5.57 0.95 -21.80
CA ARG A 94 6.17 1.99 -22.65
C ARG A 94 5.28 3.21 -22.83
N PHE A 95 3.98 2.99 -23.00
CA PHE A 95 3.00 4.08 -23.08
C PHE A 95 2.98 4.89 -21.79
N ILE A 96 2.91 4.24 -20.62
CA ILE A 96 2.92 4.90 -19.31
C ILE A 96 4.22 5.69 -19.10
N ASP A 97 5.37 5.13 -19.43
CA ASP A 97 6.68 5.79 -19.30
C ASP A 97 6.75 7.04 -20.18
N THR A 98 6.40 6.91 -21.47
CA THR A 98 6.37 8.02 -22.43
C THR A 98 5.41 9.12 -21.97
N LEU A 99 4.19 8.74 -21.57
CA LEU A 99 3.20 9.68 -21.08
C LEU A 99 3.69 10.40 -19.82
N THR A 100 4.33 9.69 -18.88
CA THR A 100 4.85 10.26 -17.64
C THR A 100 5.92 11.32 -17.94
N VAL A 101 6.85 11.03 -18.86
CA VAL A 101 7.86 11.99 -19.31
C VAL A 101 7.22 13.18 -20.01
N ASP A 102 6.23 12.95 -20.86
CA ASP A 102 5.54 14.01 -21.60
C ASP A 102 4.78 14.98 -20.70
N VAL A 103 4.05 14.47 -19.70
CA VAL A 103 3.31 15.33 -18.75
C VAL A 103 4.24 16.08 -17.81
N GLU A 104 5.39 15.51 -17.45
CA GLU A 104 6.42 16.20 -16.64
C GLU A 104 7.08 17.32 -17.45
N ARG A 105 7.48 17.04 -18.70
CA ARG A 105 8.06 18.03 -19.62
C ARG A 105 7.13 19.22 -19.87
N ARG A 106 5.82 18.98 -19.94
CA ARG A 106 4.80 20.04 -20.13
C ARG A 106 4.45 20.79 -18.84
N GLY A 107 5.00 20.38 -17.70
CA GLY A 107 4.65 20.95 -16.39
C GLY A 107 3.22 20.63 -15.94
N TRP A 108 2.55 19.67 -16.60
CA TRP A 108 1.17 19.29 -16.26
C TRP A 108 1.12 18.43 -15.01
N TYR A 109 2.11 17.55 -14.85
CA TYR A 109 2.15 16.63 -13.72
C TYR A 109 3.56 16.12 -13.46
N ALA A 110 3.92 16.01 -12.18
CA ALA A 110 5.14 15.33 -11.74
C ALA A 110 4.83 14.27 -10.67
N LEU A 111 5.53 13.15 -10.74
CA LEU A 111 5.53 12.16 -9.66
C LEU A 111 5.98 12.83 -8.33
N PRO A 112 5.44 12.42 -7.17
CA PRO A 112 5.70 13.08 -5.89
C PRO A 112 7.18 12.95 -5.49
N LYS A 113 7.78 14.02 -4.96
CA LYS A 113 9.17 14.06 -4.49
C LYS A 113 9.17 14.45 -3.00
N PRO A 114 9.59 13.56 -2.07
CA PRO A 114 9.95 12.14 -2.27
C PRO A 114 8.71 11.28 -2.64
N ALA A 115 8.93 10.10 -3.22
CA ALA A 115 7.85 9.15 -3.52
C ALA A 115 7.44 8.33 -2.28
N LEU A 116 8.43 7.87 -1.50
CA LEU A 116 8.27 7.05 -0.31
C LEU A 116 8.26 7.92 0.95
N ALA A 117 9.43 8.47 1.29
CA ALA A 117 9.71 9.22 2.51
C ALA A 117 11.00 10.05 2.32
N PRO A 118 11.27 11.05 3.18
CA PRO A 118 12.54 11.78 3.15
C PRO A 118 13.75 10.83 3.26
N GLY A 119 14.74 11.00 2.39
CA GLY A 119 15.94 10.15 2.35
C GLY A 119 15.82 8.89 1.49
N GLU A 120 14.81 8.79 0.60
CA GLU A 120 14.69 7.66 -0.33
C GLU A 120 15.89 7.52 -1.28
N GLU A 121 16.68 8.58 -1.49
CA GLU A 121 17.87 8.56 -2.36
C GLU A 121 18.95 7.60 -1.85
N LYS A 122 18.95 7.29 -0.54
CA LYS A 122 19.85 6.29 0.07
C LYS A 122 19.72 4.90 -0.57
N LEU A 123 18.56 4.59 -1.17
CA LEU A 123 18.34 3.35 -1.91
C LEU A 123 19.10 3.28 -3.24
N LEU A 124 19.44 4.45 -3.79
CA LEU A 124 20.14 4.55 -5.07
C LEU A 124 21.64 4.39 -4.89
N ALA A 125 22.17 4.79 -3.73
CA ALA A 125 23.57 4.64 -3.36
C ALA A 125 24.06 3.18 -3.48
N PRO A 126 25.37 2.96 -3.69
CA PRO A 126 25.97 1.64 -3.61
C PRO A 126 25.65 0.97 -2.28
N VAL A 127 25.47 -0.34 -2.29
CA VAL A 127 25.15 -1.07 -1.06
C VAL A 127 26.36 -1.06 -0.13
N GLY A 128 26.26 -0.35 1.00
CA GLY A 128 27.26 -0.34 2.06
C GLY A 128 27.26 -1.63 2.90
N ASP A 129 27.98 -1.58 4.02
CA ASP A 129 28.16 -2.74 4.91
C ASP A 129 26.84 -3.26 5.48
N THR A 130 26.75 -4.59 5.52
CA THR A 130 25.58 -5.32 6.02
C THR A 130 25.46 -5.14 7.53
N THR A 131 24.42 -4.48 8.00
CA THR A 131 24.03 -4.57 9.42
C THR A 131 23.17 -5.81 9.63
N LYS A 132 23.33 -6.52 10.76
CA LYS A 132 22.51 -7.70 11.10
C LYS A 132 21.02 -7.33 11.13
N GLY A 133 20.29 -7.71 10.09
CA GLY A 133 18.86 -7.43 9.91
C GLY A 133 17.97 -8.52 10.50
N PRO A 134 16.65 -8.27 10.53
CA PRO A 134 15.70 -9.32 10.88
C PRO A 134 15.82 -10.47 9.87
N GLU A 135 15.58 -11.68 10.35
CA GLU A 135 15.64 -12.87 9.51
C GLU A 135 14.57 -12.77 8.40
N LEU A 136 15.02 -12.92 7.15
CA LEU A 136 14.17 -12.91 5.96
C LEU A 136 14.14 -14.31 5.38
N THR A 137 12.95 -14.91 5.31
CA THR A 137 12.71 -16.17 4.60
C THR A 137 12.27 -15.86 3.17
N LEU A 138 12.99 -16.40 2.20
CA LEU A 138 12.68 -16.24 0.78
C LEU A 138 12.11 -17.54 0.22
N LYS A 139 11.01 -17.44 -0.52
CA LYS A 139 10.47 -18.53 -1.34
C LYS A 139 10.29 -18.01 -2.76
N THR A 140 11.03 -18.58 -3.69
CA THR A 140 10.91 -18.27 -5.12
C THR A 140 10.03 -19.29 -5.80
N THR A 141 9.05 -18.81 -6.56
CA THR A 141 8.23 -19.57 -7.49
C THR A 141 8.40 -18.96 -8.89
N PRO A 142 7.98 -19.65 -9.97
CA PRO A 142 8.11 -19.10 -11.32
C PRO A 142 7.45 -17.72 -11.48
N ASP A 143 6.28 -17.53 -10.86
CA ASP A 143 5.47 -16.32 -11.02
C ASP A 143 5.74 -15.26 -9.94
N PHE A 144 6.17 -15.68 -8.74
CA PHE A 144 6.33 -14.79 -7.59
C PHE A 144 7.58 -15.09 -6.78
N VAL A 145 8.15 -14.02 -6.21
CA VAL A 145 9.09 -14.10 -5.09
C VAL A 145 8.37 -13.66 -3.83
N THR A 146 8.24 -14.59 -2.88
CA THR A 146 7.66 -14.31 -1.57
C THR A 146 8.78 -14.08 -0.56
N VAL A 147 8.76 -12.92 0.09
CA VAL A 147 9.64 -12.58 1.21
C VAL A 147 8.80 -12.53 2.48
N ARG A 148 9.25 -13.23 3.52
CA ARG A 148 8.60 -13.23 4.83
C ARG A 148 9.60 -12.85 5.91
N SER A 149 9.13 -12.17 6.93
CA SER A 149 9.88 -11.95 8.16
C SER A 149 8.96 -12.21 9.34
N ASN A 150 9.53 -12.69 10.45
CA ASN A 150 8.82 -12.87 11.72
C ASN A 150 9.09 -11.71 12.70
N ASP A 151 9.52 -10.54 12.20
CA ASP A 151 9.83 -9.36 13.02
C ASP A 151 8.63 -8.94 13.89
N PRO A 152 8.67 -9.13 15.22
CA PRO A 152 7.55 -8.75 16.09
C PRO A 152 7.36 -7.24 16.17
N GLY A 153 8.36 -6.45 15.78
CA GLY A 153 8.29 -4.99 15.73
C GLY A 153 7.64 -4.42 14.48
N TYR A 154 7.21 -5.26 13.53
CA TYR A 154 6.53 -4.80 12.31
C TYR A 154 5.21 -4.11 12.64
N THR A 155 5.13 -2.82 12.30
CA THR A 155 3.94 -1.98 12.46
C THR A 155 3.73 -1.17 11.19
N VAL A 156 2.46 -0.90 10.89
CA VAL A 156 2.05 -0.06 9.76
C VAL A 156 1.09 0.99 10.30
N ASP A 157 1.42 2.25 10.05
CA ASP A 157 0.60 3.42 10.34
C ASP A 157 0.69 4.43 9.19
N LEU A 158 0.05 5.59 9.31
CA LEU A 158 0.01 6.59 8.24
C LEU A 158 1.39 7.11 7.79
N ALA A 159 2.38 7.10 8.67
CA ALA A 159 3.72 7.63 8.46
C ALA A 159 4.81 6.55 8.49
N ARG A 160 4.50 5.34 8.96
CA ARG A 160 5.44 4.22 9.11
C ARG A 160 5.02 3.05 8.25
N GLU A 161 5.93 2.65 7.38
CA GLU A 161 5.83 1.45 6.56
C GLU A 161 7.20 0.79 6.41
N THR A 162 7.20 -0.53 6.24
CA THR A 162 8.39 -1.29 5.81
C THR A 162 8.24 -1.69 4.35
N TYR A 163 9.24 -1.39 3.54
CA TYR A 163 9.33 -1.88 2.17
C TYR A 163 10.41 -2.93 2.06
N VAL A 164 10.14 -4.00 1.33
CA VAL A 164 11.17 -4.95 0.90
C VAL A 164 11.84 -4.37 -0.33
N VAL A 165 13.17 -4.28 -0.27
CA VAL A 165 14.02 -3.72 -1.32
C VAL A 165 14.70 -4.85 -2.07
N PHE A 166 14.61 -4.83 -3.39
CA PHE A 166 15.38 -5.68 -4.31
C PHE A 166 16.36 -4.77 -5.04
N LYS A 167 17.64 -4.86 -4.68
CA LYS A 167 18.70 -4.02 -5.25
C LYS A 167 19.64 -4.85 -6.13
N SER A 168 19.80 -4.45 -7.39
CA SER A 168 20.88 -4.93 -8.26
C SER A 168 21.87 -3.79 -8.53
N SER A 169 22.88 -4.05 -9.35
CA SER A 169 23.83 -3.02 -9.80
C SER A 169 23.19 -1.95 -10.67
N ARG A 170 22.02 -2.21 -11.28
CA ARG A 170 21.36 -1.31 -12.23
C ARG A 170 19.98 -0.85 -11.82
N GLN A 171 19.28 -1.62 -10.98
CA GLN A 171 17.86 -1.45 -10.72
C GLN A 171 17.56 -1.54 -9.23
N VAL A 172 16.53 -0.82 -8.79
CA VAL A 172 16.02 -0.87 -7.42
C VAL A 172 14.51 -1.03 -7.47
N TYR A 173 14.00 -2.08 -6.83
CA TYR A 173 12.57 -2.27 -6.67
C TYR A 173 12.22 -2.25 -5.20
N VAL A 174 11.13 -1.58 -4.84
CA VAL A 174 10.57 -1.57 -3.51
C VAL A 174 9.15 -2.11 -3.54
N MET A 175 8.81 -2.96 -2.57
CA MET A 175 7.49 -3.56 -2.47
C MET A 175 7.01 -3.40 -1.03
N SER A 176 5.78 -2.89 -0.86
CA SER A 176 5.22 -2.66 0.47
C SER A 176 5.09 -3.99 1.20
N ALA A 177 5.58 -4.03 2.44
CA ALA A 177 5.27 -5.13 3.33
C ALA A 177 3.77 -5.15 3.62
N ARG A 178 3.23 -6.35 3.83
CA ARG A 178 1.85 -6.55 4.22
C ARG A 178 1.79 -7.43 5.45
N ARG A 179 0.77 -7.20 6.26
CA ARG A 179 0.47 -8.09 7.39
C ARG A 179 0.18 -9.49 6.86
N PRO A 180 0.72 -10.55 7.47
CA PRO A 180 0.39 -11.92 7.09
C PRO A 180 -1.14 -12.13 7.18
N PRO A 181 -1.74 -12.90 6.25
CA PRO A 181 -3.14 -13.24 6.36
C PRO A 181 -3.41 -13.98 7.67
N LEU A 182 -4.63 -13.84 8.20
CA LEU A 182 -5.07 -14.61 9.35
C LEU A 182 -5.05 -16.09 8.98
N THR A 183 -4.18 -16.87 9.63
CA THR A 183 -4.09 -18.33 9.43
C THR A 183 -4.84 -19.05 10.54
N GLY A 184 -5.78 -19.93 10.16
CA GLY A 184 -6.53 -20.79 11.07
C GLY A 184 -7.90 -20.23 11.50
N LEU A 185 -8.54 -20.93 12.44
CA LEU A 185 -9.91 -20.64 12.90
C LEU A 185 -9.99 -19.49 13.92
N ASN A 186 -8.87 -18.98 14.43
CA ASN A 186 -8.86 -17.94 15.46
C ASN A 186 -8.58 -16.55 14.86
N PRO A 187 -9.61 -15.70 14.63
CA PRO A 187 -9.44 -14.39 14.02
C PRO A 187 -8.65 -13.39 14.87
N ARG A 188 -8.39 -13.70 16.16
CA ARG A 188 -7.62 -12.84 17.06
C ARG A 188 -6.11 -13.13 17.03
N LYS A 189 -5.68 -14.30 16.55
CA LYS A 189 -4.26 -14.68 16.54
C LYS A 189 -3.60 -14.18 15.25
N ARG A 190 -3.00 -12.99 15.29
CA ARG A 190 -2.18 -12.47 14.20
C ARG A 190 -0.76 -13.02 14.30
N LEU A 191 -0.22 -13.49 13.18
CA LEU A 191 1.20 -13.85 13.11
C LEU A 191 2.05 -12.57 13.15
N PRO A 192 3.18 -12.58 13.88
CA PRO A 192 4.10 -11.44 13.86
C PRO A 192 4.78 -11.28 12.50
N GLY A 193 5.34 -10.11 12.25
CA GLY A 193 6.10 -9.82 11.04
C GLY A 193 5.26 -9.51 9.83
N PHE A 194 5.82 -9.77 8.64
CA PHE A 194 5.24 -9.37 7.37
C PHE A 194 5.45 -10.38 6.26
N VAL A 195 4.66 -10.22 5.20
CA VAL A 195 4.80 -10.93 3.92
C VAL A 195 4.80 -9.92 2.78
N THR A 196 5.59 -10.19 1.76
CA THR A 196 5.59 -9.45 0.50
C THR A 196 5.70 -10.42 -0.64
N GLU A 197 4.85 -10.27 -1.65
CA GLU A 197 4.86 -11.07 -2.85
C GLU A 197 5.16 -10.15 -4.02
N VAL A 198 6.18 -10.52 -4.80
CA VAL A 198 6.62 -9.72 -5.93
C VAL A 198 6.48 -10.54 -7.19
N PRO A 199 5.64 -10.14 -8.15
CA PRO A 199 5.55 -10.82 -9.43
C PRO A 199 6.91 -10.77 -10.13
N THR A 200 7.44 -11.91 -10.56
CA THR A 200 8.70 -11.99 -11.31
C THR A 200 8.62 -11.20 -12.61
N ALA A 201 7.43 -11.13 -13.23
CA ALA A 201 7.15 -10.32 -14.41
C ALA A 201 7.36 -8.80 -14.22
N MET A 202 7.37 -8.30 -12.97
CA MET A 202 7.65 -6.89 -12.67
C MET A 202 9.15 -6.59 -12.50
N ILE A 203 9.98 -7.61 -12.29
CA ILE A 203 11.42 -7.44 -12.02
C ILE A 203 12.21 -7.85 -13.28
N GLN A 204 13.29 -7.11 -13.58
CA GLN A 204 14.24 -7.53 -14.63
C GLN A 204 15.07 -8.74 -14.16
N PRO A 205 15.36 -9.74 -15.01
CA PRO A 205 16.25 -10.84 -14.68
C PRO A 205 17.59 -10.35 -14.18
N GLY A 206 18.12 -11.02 -13.16
CA GLY A 206 19.37 -10.65 -12.53
C GLY A 206 19.46 -11.10 -11.08
N ARG A 207 20.64 -10.87 -10.50
CA ARG A 207 20.91 -11.13 -9.09
C ARG A 207 20.56 -9.90 -8.26
N TYR A 208 19.64 -10.06 -7.32
CA TYR A 208 19.19 -9.01 -6.42
C TYR A 208 19.62 -9.31 -5.00
N ARG A 209 20.10 -8.29 -4.32
CA ARG A 209 20.31 -8.29 -2.88
C ARG A 209 19.05 -7.78 -2.20
N LEU A 210 18.60 -8.49 -1.18
CA LEU A 210 17.45 -8.09 -0.39
C LEU A 210 17.83 -7.07 0.68
N GLY A 211 16.96 -6.10 0.90
CA GLY A 211 17.02 -5.19 2.01
C GLY A 211 15.63 -4.81 2.50
N LEU A 212 15.61 -4.01 3.56
CA LEU A 212 14.42 -3.38 4.10
C LEU A 212 14.62 -1.87 4.11
N LEU A 213 13.57 -1.16 3.73
CA LEU A 213 13.45 0.28 3.93
C LEU A 213 12.34 0.49 4.95
N ARG A 214 12.69 0.99 6.12
CA ARG A 214 11.72 1.47 7.10
C ARG A 214 11.54 2.97 6.92
N THR A 215 10.30 3.39 6.76
CA THR A 215 9.93 4.79 6.61
C THR A 215 9.31 5.30 7.89
N PHE A 216 9.56 6.57 8.18
CA PHE A 216 8.99 7.33 9.29
C PHE A 216 8.54 8.70 8.76
N ALA A 217 7.87 9.49 9.61
CA ALA A 217 7.38 10.82 9.23
C ALA A 217 8.51 11.77 8.78
N ASP A 218 9.68 11.67 9.39
CA ASP A 218 10.81 12.59 9.26
C ASP A 218 12.04 11.95 8.59
N ARG A 219 12.14 10.62 8.56
CA ARG A 219 13.34 9.91 8.09
C ARG A 219 13.05 8.57 7.43
N SER A 220 14.07 8.03 6.77
CA SER A 220 14.11 6.64 6.31
C SER A 220 15.38 5.93 6.78
N GLU A 221 15.22 4.63 7.05
CA GLU A 221 16.28 3.71 7.45
C GLU A 221 16.36 2.58 6.44
N VAL A 222 17.52 2.41 5.82
CA VAL A 222 17.78 1.35 4.83
C VAL A 222 18.71 0.32 5.46
N GLN A 223 18.33 -0.95 5.37
CA GLN A 223 19.13 -2.06 5.86
C GLN A 223 19.20 -3.16 4.82
N PHE A 224 20.40 -3.45 4.30
CA PHE A 224 20.60 -4.57 3.39
C PHE A 224 20.99 -5.83 4.15
N THR A 225 20.50 -6.98 3.67
CA THR A 225 20.84 -8.30 4.21
C THR A 225 21.96 -8.95 3.39
N ASN A 226 22.47 -10.10 3.84
CA ASN A 226 23.37 -10.94 3.02
C ASN A 226 22.60 -11.94 2.14
N VAL A 227 21.28 -11.81 2.06
CA VAL A 227 20.43 -12.69 1.26
C VAL A 227 20.36 -12.16 -0.17
N TYR A 228 20.59 -13.06 -1.12
CA TYR A 228 20.46 -12.80 -2.55
C TYR A 228 19.39 -13.69 -3.15
N THR A 229 18.70 -13.17 -4.16
CA THR A 229 17.79 -13.94 -5.01
C THR A 229 18.17 -13.76 -6.46
N LEU A 230 18.01 -14.82 -7.24
CA LEU A 230 18.18 -14.80 -8.69
C LEU A 230 16.78 -14.80 -9.32
N ILE A 231 16.53 -13.80 -10.16
CA ILE A 231 15.34 -13.72 -10.99
C ILE A 231 15.76 -14.09 -12.41
N ASN A 232 15.11 -15.10 -12.99
CA ASN A 232 15.35 -15.57 -14.35
C ASN A 232 14.35 -14.95 -15.34
#